data_AF-A0A922WN89-F1
#
_entry.id   AF-A0A922WN89-F1
#
_cell.length_a   1.000
_cell.length_b   1.000
_cell.length_c   1.000
_cell.angle_alpha   90.00
_cell.angle_beta   90.00
_cell.angle_gamma   90.00
#
_symmetry.space_group_name_H-M   'P 1'
#
loop_
_entity.id
_entity.type
_entity.pdbx_description
1 polymer ?
#
loop_
_entity_poly.entity_id
_entity_poly.type
_entity_poly.pdbx_seq_one_letter_code
_entity_poly.pdbx_strand_id
1 'polypeptide(L)' 'RPLDAAALAHPDYEDGVSCPACIHERTPEQRAGYAERQRQEALAKARGELHVGAVRPPKE' A
#
# COMPACT_ATOMS: atom_id res chain seq x y z
N ARG A 1 -10.66 2.08 -9.33
CA ARG A 1 -10.87 1.11 -10.43
C ARG A 1 -10.72 -0.28 -9.83
N PRO A 2 -11.72 -1.17 -9.95
CA PRO A 2 -11.59 -2.54 -9.50
C PRO A 2 -10.44 -3.25 -10.23
N LEU A 3 -9.76 -4.17 -9.57
CA LEU A 3 -8.75 -5.04 -10.17
C LEU A 3 -9.36 -6.43 -10.37
N ASP A 4 -9.18 -6.99 -11.56
CA ASP A 4 -9.49 -8.38 -11.85
C ASP A 4 -8.22 -9.25 -11.69
N ALA A 5 -8.36 -10.57 -11.86
CA ALA A 5 -7.25 -11.50 -11.71
C ALA A 5 -6.11 -11.24 -12.69
N ALA A 6 -6.41 -10.78 -13.91
CA ALA A 6 -5.40 -10.44 -14.90
C ALA A 6 -4.57 -9.22 -14.46
N ALA A 7 -5.22 -8.20 -13.90
CA ALA A 7 -4.54 -7.03 -13.36
C ALA A 7 -3.67 -7.37 -12.15
N LEU A 8 -4.10 -8.30 -11.29
CA LEU A 8 -3.30 -8.76 -10.14
C LEU A 8 -2.08 -9.59 -10.54
N ALA A 9 -2.13 -10.29 -11.68
CA ALA A 9 -1.02 -11.10 -12.19
C ALA A 9 -0.05 -10.32 -13.10
N HIS A 10 -0.33 -9.05 -13.38
CA HIS A 10 0.48 -8.25 -14.30
C HIS A 10 1.82 -7.84 -13.68
N PRO A 11 2.91 -7.73 -14.46
CA PRO A 11 4.24 -7.33 -13.95
C PRO A 11 4.27 -5.97 -13.22
N ASP A 12 3.39 -5.06 -13.60
CA ASP A 12 3.29 -3.71 -13.00
C ASP A 12 2.43 -3.66 -11.72
N TYR A 13 1.88 -4.80 -11.31
CA TYR A 13 1.14 -4.89 -10.05
C TYR A 13 2.10 -5.04 -8.88
N GLU A 14 1.96 -4.12 -7.92
CA GLU A 14 2.63 -4.19 -6.63
C GLU A 14 1.60 -3.83 -5.56
N ASP A 15 1.34 -4.77 -4.64
CA ASP A 15 0.24 -4.68 -3.68
C ASP A 15 0.31 -3.38 -2.86
N GLY A 16 -0.79 -2.62 -2.84
CA GLY A 16 -0.85 -1.33 -2.16
C GLY A 16 -0.05 -0.18 -2.80
N VAL A 17 0.72 -0.44 -3.88
CA VAL A 17 1.64 0.51 -4.53
C VAL A 17 1.20 0.89 -5.93
N SER A 18 1.01 -0.08 -6.83
CA SER A 18 0.61 0.16 -8.21
C SER A 18 -0.17 -0.99 -8.83
N CYS A 19 -0.89 -0.68 -9.89
CA CYS A 19 -1.49 -1.64 -10.79
C CYS A 19 -1.27 -1.17 -12.24
N PRO A 20 -1.53 -2.02 -13.25
CA PRO A 20 -1.34 -1.66 -14.66
C PRO A 20 -2.15 -0.43 -15.06
N ALA A 21 -3.27 -0.23 -14.38
CA ALA A 21 -4.16 0.88 -14.64
C ALA A 21 -3.64 2.21 -14.06
N CYS A 22 -2.81 2.22 -13.02
CA CYS A 22 -2.41 3.46 -12.32
C CYS A 22 -0.91 3.73 -12.32
N ILE A 23 -0.06 2.78 -12.69
CA ILE A 23 1.41 2.91 -12.60
C ILE A 23 1.94 4.17 -13.31
N HIS A 24 1.36 4.54 -14.44
CA HIS A 24 1.74 5.73 -15.23
C HIS A 24 1.08 7.04 -14.77
N GLU A 25 0.04 6.96 -13.94
CA GLU A 25 -0.63 8.14 -13.35
C GLU A 25 -0.01 8.57 -12.02
N ARG A 26 0.91 7.77 -11.47
CA ARG A 26 1.59 8.05 -10.20
C ARG A 26 3.04 8.44 -10.46
N THR A 27 3.52 9.45 -9.74
CA THR A 27 4.94 9.80 -9.77
C THR A 27 5.76 8.77 -8.96
N PRO A 28 7.07 8.66 -9.21
CA PRO A 28 7.94 7.82 -8.39
C PRO A 28 7.85 8.11 -6.90
N GLU A 29 7.75 9.38 -6.50
CA GLU A 29 7.66 9.81 -5.10
C GLU A 29 6.35 9.36 -4.47
N GLN A 30 5.24 9.47 -5.21
CA GLN A 30 3.94 8.96 -4.75
C GLN A 30 3.97 7.45 -4.54
N ARG A 31 4.55 6.70 -5.48
CA ARG A 31 4.68 5.23 -5.36
C ARG A 31 5.55 4.85 -4.16
N ALA A 32 6.66 5.56 -3.92
CA ALA A 32 7.49 5.35 -2.73
C ALA A 32 6.71 5.57 -1.42
N GLY A 33 5.89 6.63 -1.35
CA GLY A 33 5.01 6.87 -0.21
C GLY A 33 3.96 5.79 -0.02
N TYR A 34 3.43 5.22 -1.11
CA TYR A 34 2.47 4.11 -1.05
C TYR A 34 3.12 2.82 -0.57
N ALA A 35 4.34 2.52 -1.05
CA ALA A 35 5.13 1.37 -0.61
C ALA A 35 5.41 1.44 0.89
N GLU A 36 5.81 2.60 1.41
CA GLU A 36 6.04 2.75 2.84
C GLU A 36 4.73 2.61 3.65
N ARG A 37 3.61 3.18 3.19
CA ARG A 37 2.31 2.97 3.85
C ARG A 37 1.92 1.49 3.88
N GLN A 38 2.08 0.78 2.76
CA GLN A 38 1.80 -0.65 2.67
C GLN A 38 2.69 -1.45 3.61
N ARG A 39 3.97 -1.11 3.71
CA ARG A 39 4.90 -1.72 4.66
C ARG A 39 4.45 -1.52 6.10
N GLN A 40 4.03 -0.31 6.47
CA GLN A 40 3.53 -0.03 7.83
C GLN A 40 2.24 -0.80 8.14
N GLU A 41 1.33 -0.92 7.18
CA GLU A 41 0.13 -1.78 7.30
C GLU A 41 0.51 -3.25 7.50
N ALA A 42 1.44 -3.79 6.71
CA ALA A 42 1.92 -5.16 6.86
C ALA A 42 2.59 -5.41 8.22
N LEU A 43 3.37 -4.44 8.72
CA LEU A 43 3.99 -4.50 10.03
C LEU A 43 2.96 -4.48 11.16
N ALA A 44 1.95 -3.63 11.09
CA ALA A 44 0.88 -3.57 12.07
C ALA A 44 0.07 -4.88 12.08
N LYS A 45 -0.30 -5.39 10.89
CA LYS A 45 -0.97 -6.70 10.75
C LYS A 45 -0.15 -7.83 11.37
N ALA A 46 1.18 -7.84 11.16
CA ALA A 46 2.07 -8.83 11.77
C ALA A 46 2.11 -8.73 13.31
N ARG A 47 1.84 -7.57 13.88
CA ARG A 47 1.73 -7.34 15.33
C ARG A 47 0.32 -7.57 15.89
N GLY A 48 -0.68 -7.78 15.02
CA GLY A 48 -2.08 -7.80 15.41
C GLY A 48 -2.64 -6.41 15.74
N GLU A 49 -1.98 -5.36 15.28
CA GLU A 49 -2.36 -3.97 15.46
C GLU A 49 -3.00 -3.40 14.19
N LEU A 50 -3.81 -2.34 14.34
CA LEU A 50 -4.25 -1.54 13.22
C LEU A 50 -3.16 -0.53 12.85
N HIS A 51 -2.98 -0.23 11.57
CA HIS A 51 -2.18 0.92 11.13
C HIS A 51 -3.07 2.11 10.81
N VAL A 52 -3.99 1.95 9.84
CA VAL A 52 -4.96 3.00 9.51
C VAL A 52 -5.98 3.15 10.64
N GLY A 53 -6.14 4.38 11.13
CA GLY A 53 -7.08 4.69 12.22
C GLY A 53 -6.61 4.24 13.61
N ALA A 54 -5.36 3.80 13.74
CA ALA A 54 -4.79 3.39 15.03
C ALA A 54 -4.73 4.57 16.01
N VAL A 55 -5.25 4.36 17.22
CA VAL A 55 -5.06 5.29 18.34
C VAL A 55 -3.67 5.03 18.92
N ARG A 56 -2.72 5.90 18.60
CA ARG A 56 -1.39 5.85 19.22
C ARG A 56 -1.47 6.44 20.63
N PRO A 57 -0.87 5.78 21.64
CA PRO A 57 -0.72 6.40 22.94
C PRO A 57 0.14 7.68 22.80
N PRO A 58 -0.06 8.69 23.66
CA PRO A 58 0.79 9.87 23.67
C PRO A 58 2.24 9.45 23.88
N LYS A 59 3.16 10.08 23.15
CA LYS A 59 4.59 9.99 23.46
C LYS A 59 4.82 10.73 24.78
N GLU A 60 5.44 10.05 25.73
CA GLU A 60 5.97 10.63 26.97
C GLU A 60 6.96 11.78 26.69
#